data_AF-A0A7S0HBX0-F1
#
_entry.id   AF-A0A7S0HBX0-F1
#
_cell.length_a   1.000
_cell.length_b   1.000
_cell.length_c   1.000
_cell.angle_alpha   90.00
_cell.angle_beta   90.00
_cell.angle_gamma   90.00
#
_symmetry.space_group_name_H-M   'P 1'
#
loop_
_entity.id
_entity.type
_entity.pdbx_description
1 polymer ?
#
loop_
_entity_poly.entity_id
_entity_poly.type
_entity_poly.pdbx_seq_one_letter_code
_entity_poly.pdbx_strand_id
1 'polypeptide(L)'
;KEIDEINSWVYPRINDGVYRCGFAQKQDAYEKAFDDLFESLDKVEEILSRKRYLVGDRLTIADIRLFVTLIRFDPVYVVYFKTDQSRIDDYPNMFNYMKEIYQMPEIKTTVVFPHIKTHYLSSHPKLNYYGIIPKGRQVDLDAPHNRHEMKSA
;
A
#
# COMPACT_ATOMS: atom_id res chain seq x y z
N LYS A 1 22.49 -1.34 -3.87
CA LYS A 1 22.34 -0.30 -4.91
C LYS A 1 20.92 -0.23 -5.47
N GLU A 2 20.42 -1.19 -6.27
CA GLU A 2 19.05 -1.11 -6.82
C GLU A 2 17.95 -1.10 -5.72
N ILE A 3 18.12 -1.89 -4.66
CA ILE A 3 17.25 -1.85 -3.46
C ILE A 3 17.24 -0.46 -2.81
N ASP A 4 18.40 0.18 -2.69
CA ASP A 4 18.54 1.50 -2.07
C ASP A 4 17.91 2.58 -2.95
N GLU A 5 18.07 2.46 -4.27
CA GLU A 5 17.45 3.33 -5.26
C GLU A 5 15.92 3.22 -5.21
N ILE A 6 15.34 2.02 -5.16
CA ILE A 6 13.90 1.83 -4.98
C ILE A 6 13.43 2.44 -3.65
N ASN A 7 14.11 2.12 -2.55
CA ASN A 7 13.74 2.60 -1.23
C ASN A 7 13.85 4.12 -1.09
N SER A 8 14.74 4.77 -1.84
CA SER A 8 14.96 6.23 -1.79
C SER A 8 13.71 7.04 -2.15
N TRP A 9 12.79 6.48 -2.96
CA TRP A 9 11.54 7.13 -3.32
C TRP A 9 10.31 6.43 -2.75
N VAL A 10 10.31 5.09 -2.63
CA VAL A 10 9.20 4.35 -2.01
C VAL A 10 8.94 4.82 -0.58
N TYR A 11 10.00 5.07 0.21
CA TYR A 11 9.80 5.53 1.57
C TYR A 11 9.17 6.93 1.68
N PRO A 12 9.81 8.02 1.18
CA PRO A 12 9.26 9.36 1.37
C PRO A 12 7.98 9.64 0.58
N ARG A 13 7.70 8.90 -0.49
CA ARG A 13 6.54 9.13 -1.36
C ARG A 13 5.38 8.16 -1.17
N ILE A 14 5.62 6.94 -0.70
CA ILE A 14 4.55 5.94 -0.48
C ILE A 14 4.41 5.63 1.01
N ASN A 15 5.46 5.12 1.65
CA ASN A 15 5.37 4.69 3.05
C ASN A 15 5.03 5.85 3.99
N ASP A 16 5.74 6.97 3.84
CA ASP A 16 5.47 8.21 4.55
C ASP A 16 4.44 9.09 3.82
N GLY A 17 4.33 8.96 2.49
CA GLY A 17 3.43 9.76 1.65
C GLY A 17 1.96 9.66 2.07
N VAL A 18 1.47 8.47 2.42
CA VAL A 18 0.10 8.31 2.94
C VAL A 18 -0.13 9.07 4.26
N TYR A 19 0.88 9.16 5.13
CA TYR A 19 0.80 9.94 6.36
C TYR A 19 0.89 11.44 6.09
N ARG A 20 1.71 11.86 5.11
CA ARG A 20 1.78 13.24 4.65
C ARG A 20 0.44 13.72 4.11
N CYS A 21 -0.32 12.85 3.42
CA CYS A 21 -1.70 13.12 3.02
C CYS A 21 -2.60 13.23 4.26
N GLY A 22 -2.62 12.20 5.10
CA GLY A 22 -3.57 12.09 6.21
C GLY A 22 -3.41 13.11 7.33
N PHE A 23 -2.18 13.61 7.55
CA PHE A 23 -1.86 14.58 8.59
C PHE A 23 -1.65 16.01 8.05
N ALA A 24 -1.84 16.24 6.76
CA ALA A 24 -1.77 17.58 6.19
C ALA A 24 -2.75 18.53 6.91
N GLN A 25 -2.24 19.69 7.32
CA GLN A 25 -3.03 20.75 7.96
C GLN A 25 -3.42 21.87 6.98
N LYS A 26 -2.90 21.82 5.76
CA LYS A 26 -3.15 22.78 4.69
C LYS A 26 -3.46 22.04 3.40
N GLN A 27 -4.30 22.65 2.57
CA GLN A 27 -4.79 22.07 1.32
C GLN A 27 -3.64 21.84 0.32
N ASP A 28 -2.76 22.81 0.15
CA ASP A 28 -1.59 22.75 -0.75
C ASP A 28 -0.61 21.63 -0.36
N ALA A 29 -0.38 21.44 0.95
CA ALA A 29 0.45 20.36 1.46
C ALA A 29 -0.16 18.98 1.22
N TYR A 30 -1.49 18.86 1.36
CA TYR A 30 -2.24 17.65 1.04
C TYR A 30 -2.15 17.33 -0.46
N GLU A 31 -2.49 18.28 -1.33
CA GLU A 31 -2.49 18.12 -2.79
C GLU A 31 -1.11 17.67 -3.28
N LYS A 32 -0.05 18.33 -2.81
CA LYS A 32 1.31 17.92 -3.17
C LYS A 32 1.64 16.50 -2.73
N ALA A 33 1.27 16.11 -1.51
CA ALA A 33 1.54 14.77 -1.00
C ALA A 33 0.73 13.70 -1.76
N PHE A 34 -0.50 14.04 -2.13
CA PHE A 34 -1.41 13.21 -2.89
C PHE A 34 -0.87 12.95 -4.30
N ASP A 35 -0.46 14.00 -5.00
CA ASP A 35 0.14 13.90 -6.34
C ASP A 35 1.44 13.07 -6.31
N ASP A 36 2.36 13.38 -5.37
CA ASP A 36 3.62 12.64 -5.20
C ASP A 36 3.37 11.13 -4.92
N LEU A 37 2.32 10.81 -4.16
CA LEU A 37 1.93 9.45 -3.80
C LEU A 37 1.44 8.67 -5.03
N PHE A 38 0.47 9.23 -5.77
CA PHE A 38 -0.11 8.51 -6.91
C PHE A 38 0.85 8.42 -8.10
N GLU A 39 1.68 9.43 -8.36
CA GLU A 39 2.78 9.32 -9.35
C GLU A 39 3.72 8.15 -8.99
N SER A 40 3.97 7.95 -7.69
CA SER A 40 4.82 6.86 -7.22
C SER A 40 4.14 5.49 -7.27
N LEU A 41 2.83 5.41 -7.02
CA LEU A 41 2.07 4.17 -7.16
C LEU A 41 1.96 3.75 -8.63
N ASP A 42 1.76 4.69 -9.56
CA ASP A 42 1.77 4.43 -11.01
C ASP A 42 3.13 3.89 -11.46
N LYS A 43 4.22 4.46 -10.93
CA LYS A 43 5.58 3.95 -11.19
C LYS A 43 5.78 2.53 -10.65
N VAL A 44 5.26 2.22 -9.47
CA VAL A 44 5.28 0.84 -8.92
C VAL A 44 4.52 -0.10 -9.84
N GLU A 45 3.32 0.27 -10.27
CA GLU A 45 2.51 -0.52 -11.20
C GLU A 45 3.26 -0.80 -12.51
N GLU A 46 3.90 0.21 -13.09
CA GLU A 46 4.71 0.07 -14.30
C GLU A 46 5.91 -0.86 -14.12
N ILE A 47 6.56 -0.84 -12.94
CA ILE A 47 7.65 -1.77 -12.61
C ILE A 47 7.08 -3.20 -12.51
N LEU A 48 6.00 -3.38 -11.75
CA LEU A 48 5.39 -4.67 -11.48
C LEU A 48 4.68 -5.27 -12.71
N SER A 49 4.39 -4.47 -13.74
CA SER A 49 3.91 -4.95 -15.04
C SER A 49 4.96 -5.73 -15.83
N ARG A 50 6.25 -5.53 -15.50
CA ARG A 50 7.39 -6.14 -16.21
C ARG A 50 8.20 -7.08 -15.33
N LYS A 51 8.22 -6.85 -14.02
CA LYS A 51 9.00 -7.62 -13.04
C LYS A 51 8.08 -8.27 -12.02
N ARG A 52 8.45 -9.47 -11.54
CA ARG A 52 7.71 -10.16 -10.47
C ARG A 52 7.79 -9.42 -9.12
N TYR A 53 8.97 -8.88 -8.80
CA TYR A 53 9.25 -8.10 -7.59
C TYR A 53 9.83 -6.72 -7.96
N LEU A 54 10.00 -5.83 -6.97
CA LEU A 54 10.56 -4.49 -7.22
C LEU A 54 12.01 -4.53 -7.73
N VAL A 55 12.79 -5.52 -7.28
CA VAL A 55 14.22 -5.66 -7.60
C VAL A 55 14.52 -7.12 -7.92
N GLY A 56 15.11 -7.36 -9.10
CA GLY A 56 15.51 -8.70 -9.53
C GLY A 56 14.35 -9.71 -9.59
N ASP A 57 14.66 -10.96 -9.30
CA ASP A 57 13.78 -12.12 -9.44
C ASP A 57 13.31 -12.74 -8.12
N ARG A 58 13.73 -12.18 -6.99
CA ARG A 58 13.46 -12.69 -5.64
C ARG A 58 12.87 -11.59 -4.77
N LEU A 59 12.09 -12.01 -3.78
CA LEU A 59 11.59 -11.13 -2.75
C LEU A 59 12.75 -10.46 -1.99
N THR A 60 12.69 -9.14 -1.82
CA THR A 60 13.69 -8.36 -1.10
C THR A 60 13.07 -7.52 0.02
N ILE A 61 13.91 -6.83 0.80
CA ILE A 61 13.43 -5.88 1.81
C ILE A 61 12.64 -4.71 1.21
N ALA A 62 12.90 -4.33 -0.04
CA ALA A 62 12.11 -3.29 -0.73
C ALA A 62 10.65 -3.73 -0.85
N ASP A 63 10.42 -5.01 -1.14
CA ASP A 63 9.09 -5.57 -1.31
C ASP A 63 8.32 -5.60 0.01
N ILE A 64 8.96 -6.05 1.09
CA ILE A 64 8.37 -6.06 2.42
C ILE A 64 8.01 -4.64 2.88
N ARG A 65 8.87 -3.65 2.61
CA ARG A 65 8.62 -2.24 2.94
C ARG A 65 7.43 -1.68 2.17
N LEU A 66 7.27 -2.03 0.89
CA LEU A 66 6.11 -1.60 0.11
C LEU A 66 4.83 -2.31 0.60
N PHE A 67 4.89 -3.64 0.76
CA PHE A 67 3.77 -4.49 1.15
C PHE A 67 3.04 -4.00 2.41
N VAL A 68 3.78 -3.59 3.45
CA VAL A 68 3.16 -3.12 4.70
C VAL A 68 2.28 -1.88 4.52
N THR A 69 2.57 -1.04 3.52
CA THR A 69 1.72 0.09 3.14
C THR A 69 0.55 -0.37 2.28
N LEU A 70 0.79 -1.20 1.26
CA LEU A 70 -0.26 -1.66 0.35
C LEU A 70 -1.40 -2.40 1.08
N ILE A 71 -1.05 -3.32 1.97
CA ILE A 71 -2.05 -4.12 2.71
C ILE A 71 -2.95 -3.28 3.63
N ARG A 72 -2.55 -2.05 3.95
CA ARG A 72 -3.30 -1.09 4.77
C ARG A 72 -4.01 -0.02 3.95
N PHE A 73 -3.72 0.07 2.65
CA PHE A 73 -4.19 1.16 1.81
C PHE A 73 -5.71 1.20 1.69
N ASP A 74 -6.30 0.14 1.15
CA ASP A 74 -7.76 0.09 0.93
C ASP A 74 -8.56 0.06 2.25
N PRO A 75 -8.16 -0.71 3.29
CA PRO A 75 -8.92 -0.77 4.54
C PRO A 75 -8.84 0.50 5.39
N VAL A 76 -7.82 1.34 5.18
CA VAL A 76 -7.54 2.52 6.01
C VAL A 76 -7.28 3.76 5.17
N TYR A 77 -6.16 3.82 4.44
CA TYR A 77 -5.61 5.07 3.90
C TYR A 77 -6.55 5.76 2.91
N VAL A 78 -7.25 4.99 2.06
CA VAL A 78 -8.21 5.54 1.08
C VAL A 78 -9.19 6.51 1.72
N VAL A 79 -9.86 6.08 2.79
CA VAL A 79 -10.87 6.92 3.47
C VAL A 79 -10.23 7.77 4.57
N TYR A 80 -9.41 7.16 5.41
CA TYR A 80 -8.91 7.79 6.63
C TYR A 80 -7.90 8.90 6.34
N PHE A 81 -7.01 8.66 5.37
CA PHE A 81 -5.99 9.61 4.93
C PHE A 81 -6.35 10.33 3.64
N LYS A 82 -7.57 10.12 3.11
CA LYS A 82 -8.09 10.75 1.89
C LYS A 82 -7.19 10.47 0.69
N THR A 83 -6.71 9.23 0.54
CA THR A 83 -5.92 8.84 -0.64
C THR A 83 -6.84 8.11 -1.63
N ASP A 84 -7.82 8.82 -2.17
CA ASP A 84 -9.01 8.25 -2.81
C ASP A 84 -9.05 8.34 -4.35
N GLN A 85 -7.93 8.63 -5.02
CA GLN A 85 -7.87 8.59 -6.50
C GLN A 85 -8.11 7.18 -7.05
N SER A 86 -7.53 6.15 -6.42
CA SER A 86 -7.67 4.75 -6.80
C SER A 86 -7.31 3.85 -5.62
N ARG A 87 -7.85 2.64 -5.59
CA ARG A 87 -7.55 1.62 -4.58
C ARG A 87 -6.48 0.67 -5.11
N ILE A 88 -5.81 -0.05 -4.23
CA ILE A 88 -4.82 -1.06 -4.64
C ILE A 88 -5.48 -2.16 -5.47
N ASP A 89 -6.73 -2.54 -5.15
CA ASP A 89 -7.49 -3.52 -5.93
C ASP A 89 -7.86 -3.06 -7.36
N ASP A 90 -7.68 -1.77 -7.69
CA ASP A 90 -7.84 -1.21 -9.04
C ASP A 90 -6.53 -1.30 -9.88
N TYR A 91 -5.38 -1.59 -9.25
CA TYR A 91 -4.09 -1.77 -9.93
C TYR A 91 -3.78 -3.27 -10.14
N PRO A 92 -3.90 -3.81 -11.36
CA PRO A 92 -3.86 -5.25 -11.57
C PRO A 92 -2.51 -5.90 -11.20
N ASN A 93 -1.37 -5.26 -11.47
CA ASN A 93 -0.07 -5.84 -11.14
C ASN A 93 0.22 -5.72 -9.65
N MET A 94 0.00 -4.54 -9.07
CA MET A 94 0.21 -4.27 -7.65
C MET A 94 -0.74 -5.09 -6.76
N PHE A 95 -2.00 -5.28 -7.16
CA PHE A 95 -2.95 -6.12 -6.42
C PHE A 95 -2.51 -7.59 -6.40
N ASN A 96 -2.13 -8.14 -7.55
CA ASN A 96 -1.65 -9.51 -7.63
C ASN A 96 -0.31 -9.69 -6.89
N TYR A 97 0.57 -8.69 -6.93
CA TYR A 97 1.82 -8.65 -6.16
C TYR A 97 1.56 -8.63 -4.64
N MET A 98 0.62 -7.80 -4.17
CA MET A 98 0.22 -7.76 -2.77
C MET A 98 -0.36 -9.10 -2.32
N LYS A 99 -1.20 -9.75 -3.14
CA LYS A 99 -1.73 -11.10 -2.86
C LYS A 99 -0.62 -12.14 -2.78
N GLU A 100 0.36 -12.11 -3.68
CA GLU A 100 1.50 -13.05 -3.64
C GLU A 100 2.25 -12.98 -2.31
N ILE A 101 2.57 -11.78 -1.82
CA ILE A 101 3.25 -11.61 -0.53
C ILE A 101 2.32 -11.98 0.63
N TYR A 102 1.04 -11.60 0.58
CA TYR A 102 0.05 -11.94 1.61
C TYR A 102 -0.14 -13.45 1.76
N GLN A 103 -0.15 -14.20 0.65
CA GLN A 103 -0.43 -15.64 0.62
C GLN A 103 0.74 -16.49 1.12
N MET A 104 1.92 -15.90 1.39
CA MET A 104 3.01 -16.60 2.09
C MET A 104 2.54 -16.96 3.52
N PRO A 105 2.63 -18.24 3.95
CA PRO A 105 2.08 -18.69 5.23
C PRO A 105 2.56 -17.85 6.43
N GLU A 106 3.85 -17.52 6.46
CA GLU A 106 4.47 -16.72 7.52
C GLU A 106 3.95 -15.29 7.53
N ILE A 107 3.73 -14.69 6.35
CA ILE A 107 3.21 -13.32 6.25
C ILE A 107 1.73 -13.26 6.60
N LYS A 108 0.92 -14.21 6.10
CA LYS A 108 -0.53 -14.22 6.31
C LYS A 108 -0.90 -14.12 7.79
N THR A 109 -0.18 -14.85 8.64
CA THR A 109 -0.40 -14.85 10.09
C THR A 109 -0.12 -13.50 10.78
N THR A 110 0.62 -12.60 10.13
CA THR A 110 0.97 -11.27 10.68
C THR A 110 -0.07 -10.19 10.39
N VAL A 111 -1.03 -10.44 9.49
CA VAL A 111 -2.00 -9.43 9.04
C VAL A 111 -3.32 -9.59 9.77
N VAL A 112 -3.56 -8.71 10.74
CA VAL A 112 -4.80 -8.69 11.55
C VAL A 112 -5.61 -7.42 11.25
N PHE A 113 -6.51 -7.48 10.26
CA PHE A 113 -7.32 -6.32 9.84
C PHE A 113 -8.13 -5.64 10.95
N PRO A 114 -8.75 -6.36 11.91
CA PRO A 114 -9.41 -5.71 13.03
C PRO A 114 -8.47 -4.81 13.85
N HIS A 115 -7.22 -5.23 14.08
CA HIS A 115 -6.24 -4.43 14.81
C HIS A 115 -5.79 -3.22 13.99
N ILE A 116 -5.51 -3.42 12.69
CA ILE A 116 -5.15 -2.35 11.76
C ILE A 116 -6.23 -1.26 11.77
N LYS A 117 -7.48 -1.63 11.50
CA LYS A 117 -8.58 -0.66 11.38
C LYS A 117 -8.88 0.02 12.72
N THR A 118 -8.93 -0.75 13.81
CA THR A 118 -9.18 -0.18 15.14
C THR A 118 -8.12 0.85 15.49
N HIS A 119 -6.84 0.52 15.31
CA HIS A 119 -5.76 1.44 15.65
C HIS A 119 -5.89 2.78 14.90
N TYR A 120 -5.96 2.77 13.57
CA TYR A 120 -6.02 4.03 12.83
C TYR A 120 -7.27 4.84 13.15
N LEU A 121 -8.44 4.19 13.18
CA LEU A 121 -9.71 4.91 13.25
C LEU A 121 -10.04 5.40 14.66
N SER A 122 -9.45 4.83 15.72
CA SER A 122 -9.72 5.25 17.10
C SER A 122 -8.56 6.00 17.79
N SER A 123 -7.32 5.90 17.30
CA SER A 123 -6.15 6.47 18.00
C SER A 123 -5.88 7.95 17.70
N HIS A 124 -6.52 8.53 16.68
CA HIS A 124 -6.35 9.97 16.35
C HIS A 124 -7.68 10.74 16.49
N PRO A 125 -8.07 11.14 17.72
CA PRO A 125 -9.36 11.79 17.97
C PRO A 125 -9.53 13.14 17.26
N LYS A 126 -8.42 13.80 16.93
CA LYS A 126 -8.44 15.04 16.12
C LYS A 126 -8.86 14.82 14.66
N LEU A 127 -8.67 13.61 14.13
CA LEU A 127 -9.02 13.27 12.75
C LEU A 127 -10.35 12.50 12.65
N ASN A 128 -10.72 11.73 13.68
CA ASN A 128 -11.97 10.97 13.72
C ASN A 128 -12.57 10.97 15.13
N TYR A 129 -13.34 12.00 15.44
CA TYR A 129 -13.87 12.25 16.78
C TYR A 129 -14.74 11.09 17.33
N TYR A 130 -15.60 10.52 16.49
CA TYR A 130 -16.52 9.45 16.91
C TYR A 130 -15.89 8.06 16.91
N GLY A 131 -14.67 7.90 16.38
CA GLY A 131 -13.98 6.61 16.33
C GLY A 131 -14.71 5.52 15.54
N ILE A 132 -15.65 5.89 14.66
CA ILE A 132 -16.44 4.92 13.89
C ILE A 132 -15.52 4.21 12.91
N ILE A 133 -15.54 2.88 12.97
CA ILE A 133 -14.77 2.01 12.07
C ILE A 133 -15.67 1.64 10.88
N PRO A 134 -15.34 2.04 9.64
CA PRO A 134 -16.14 1.69 8.48
C PRO A 134 -16.13 0.17 8.27
N LYS A 135 -17.25 -0.42 7.84
CA LYS A 135 -17.29 -1.85 7.48
C LYS A 135 -16.33 -2.15 6.31
N GLY A 136 -16.25 -1.26 5.34
CA GLY A 136 -15.38 -1.37 4.17
C GLY A 136 -15.84 -2.45 3.19
N ARG A 137 -15.23 -2.47 2.01
CA ARG A 137 -15.41 -3.56 1.03
C ARG A 137 -14.62 -4.78 1.48
N GLN A 138 -15.16 -5.97 1.23
CA GLN A 138 -14.38 -7.21 1.34
C GLN A 138 -13.75 -7.53 0.00
N VAL A 139 -12.43 -7.72 0.02
CA VAL A 139 -11.64 -8.18 -1.11
C VAL A 139 -11.10 -9.55 -0.75
N ASP A 140 -11.23 -10.50 -1.67
CA ASP A 140 -10.70 -11.84 -1.48
C ASP A 140 -9.19 -11.85 -1.76
N LEU A 141 -8.40 -11.80 -0.68
CA LEU A 141 -6.94 -11.86 -0.75
C LEU A 141 -6.42 -13.31 -0.91
N ASP A 142 -7.28 -14.31 -0.74
CA ASP A 142 -6.96 -15.73 -0.97
C ASP A 142 -7.25 -16.17 -2.40
N ALA A 143 -7.92 -15.32 -3.19
CA ALA A 143 -8.11 -15.55 -4.62
C ALA A 143 -6.76 -15.70 -5.34
N PRO A 144 -6.65 -16.61 -6.34
CA PRO A 144 -5.42 -16.83 -7.09
C PRO A 144 -4.84 -15.52 -7.66
N HIS A 145 -3.51 -15.42 -7.68
CA HIS A 145 -2.78 -14.35 -8.35
C HIS A 145 -1.97 -14.91 -9.53
N ASN A 146 -1.69 -14.07 -10.53
CA ASN A 146 -0.96 -14.47 -11.74
C ASN A 146 0.57 -14.25 -11.65
N ARG A 147 1.10 -13.84 -10.50
CA ARG A 147 2.52 -13.45 -10.38
C ARG A 147 3.53 -14.57 -10.65
N HIS A 148 3.14 -15.83 -10.51
CA HIS A 148 4.00 -16.96 -10.85
C HIS A 148 4.31 -17.06 -12.36
N GLU A 149 3.49 -16.45 -13.21
CA GLU A 149 3.67 -16.42 -14.67
C GLU A 149 4.71 -15.38 -15.11
N MET A 150 5.01 -14.41 -14.24
CA MET A 150 6.02 -13.39 -14.46
C MET A 150 7.41 -14.03 -14.39
N LYS A 151 8.12 -14.08 -15.52
CA LYS A 151 9.48 -14.58 -15.55
C LYS A 151 10.39 -13.69 -14.70
N SER A 152 11.22 -14.34 -13.90
CA SER A 152 12.49 -13.80 -13.43
C SER A 152 13.25 -13.24 -14.64
N ALA A 153 13.37 -11.92 -14.75
CA ALA A 153 14.16 -11.28 -15.80
C ALA A 153 15.65 -11.59 -15.62
#